data_AF-A0A355GWI9-F1
#
_entry.id   AF-A0A355GWI9-F1
#
_cell.length_a   1.000
_cell.length_b   1.000
_cell.length_c   1.000
_cell.angle_alpha   90.00
_cell.angle_beta   90.00
_cell.angle_gamma   90.00
#
_symmetry.space_group_name_H-M   'P 1'
#
loop_
_entity.id
_entity.type
_entity.pdbx_description
1 polymer ?
#
loop_
_entity_poly.entity_id
_entity_poly.type
_entity_poly.pdbx_seq_one_letter_code
_entity_poly.pdbx_strand_id
1 'polypeptide(L)'
;MRERLKRILFALCCIGIAMCIGKDNIFLAMQFARQPLPRPPTHYDIVINEIMPFNKGLIQADDGGFFGFIELYNDSETPVNLKGFGLSDDAQKPFRWVFPEMLLAPHSHITIWTSGKDRQIDEKSAHANFELNADDNVVVLTSPTRAWHTALLFEHMYDNISYGRLPDGSDALYWFDGCTAGGRNNKEPLKEAQHRRRLG
;
A
#
# COMPACT_ATOMS: atom_id res chain seq x y z
N MET A 1 9.56 23.01 -27.51
CA MET A 1 9.33 22.94 -28.98
C MET A 1 9.12 21.51 -29.47
N ARG A 2 9.97 20.55 -29.07
CA ARG A 2 9.90 19.13 -29.44
C ARG A 2 8.57 18.43 -29.08
N GLU A 3 7.99 18.72 -27.90
CA GLU A 3 6.68 18.14 -27.50
C GLU A 3 5.47 18.76 -28.19
N ARG A 4 5.55 20.05 -28.58
CA ARG A 4 4.50 20.66 -29.40
C ARG A 4 4.50 20.09 -30.81
N LEU A 5 5.67 19.82 -31.37
CA LEU A 5 5.80 19.21 -32.70
C LEU A 5 5.31 17.76 -32.72
N LYS A 6 5.59 16.96 -31.68
CA LYS A 6 5.03 15.60 -31.53
C LYS A 6 3.50 15.59 -31.43
N ARG A 7 2.92 16.55 -30.69
CA ARG A 7 1.46 16.73 -30.58
C ARG A 7 0.82 17.12 -31.91
N ILE A 8 1.46 18.00 -32.68
CA ILE A 8 0.99 18.41 -34.01
C ILE A 8 1.09 17.25 -34.99
N LEU A 9 2.20 16.50 -34.98
CA LEU A 9 2.40 15.35 -35.86
C LEU A 9 1.41 14.21 -35.56
N PHE A 10 1.12 13.95 -34.28
CA PHE A 10 0.12 12.98 -33.85
C PHE A 10 -1.29 13.40 -34.28
N ALA A 11 -1.64 14.68 -34.10
CA ALA A 11 -2.93 15.21 -34.52
C ALA A 11 -3.12 15.13 -36.05
N LEU A 12 -2.09 15.44 -36.84
CA LEU A 12 -2.14 15.34 -38.30
C LEU A 12 -2.26 13.87 -38.77
N CYS A 13 -1.62 12.93 -38.09
CA CYS A 13 -1.76 11.49 -38.36
C CYS A 13 -3.19 10.99 -38.09
N CYS A 14 -3.79 11.39 -36.97
CA CYS A 14 -5.18 11.06 -36.64
C CYS A 14 -6.20 11.64 -37.63
N ILE A 15 -5.95 12.85 -38.14
CA ILE A 15 -6.80 13.51 -39.15
C ILE A 15 -6.71 12.77 -40.50
N GLY A 16 -5.52 12.31 -40.89
CA GLY A 16 -5.33 11.50 -42.11
C GLY A 16 -6.07 10.16 -42.05
N ILE A 17 -6.05 9.50 -40.88
CA ILE A 17 -6.80 8.25 -40.67
C ILE A 17 -8.31 8.50 -40.68
N ALA A 18 -8.78 9.61 -40.09
CA ALA A 18 -10.19 9.97 -40.05
C ALA A 18 -10.80 10.26 -41.45
N MET A 19 -9.99 10.61 -42.45
CA MET A 19 -10.48 10.81 -43.83
C MET A 19 -10.65 9.52 -44.64
N CYS A 20 -10.05 8.41 -44.20
CA CYS A 20 -10.10 7.11 -44.90
C CYS A 20 -11.28 6.23 -44.46
N ILE A 21 -11.95 6.57 -43.36
CA ILE A 21 -13.03 5.80 -42.77
C ILE A 21 -14.27 6.70 -42.82
N GLY A 22 -15.28 6.34 -43.61
CA GLY A 22 -16.44 7.19 -43.91
C GLY A 22 -17.04 7.92 -42.70
N LYS A 23 -17.74 9.05 -42.95
CA LYS A 23 -18.25 10.03 -41.96
C LYS A 23 -18.87 9.45 -40.67
N ASP A 24 -19.41 8.23 -40.73
CA ASP A 24 -20.01 7.52 -39.60
C ASP A 24 -18.98 7.07 -38.54
N ASN A 25 -17.71 6.87 -38.91
CA ASN A 25 -16.63 6.50 -37.98
C ASN A 25 -15.92 7.70 -37.34
N ILE A 26 -16.11 8.92 -37.88
CA ILE A 26 -15.61 10.16 -37.27
C ILE A 26 -16.46 10.51 -36.04
N PHE A 27 -17.78 10.27 -36.11
CA PHE A 27 -18.69 10.57 -35.00
C PHE A 27 -18.36 9.72 -33.76
N LEU A 28 -18.08 8.44 -33.96
CA LEU A 28 -17.69 7.52 -32.91
C LEU A 28 -16.30 7.88 -32.32
N ALA A 29 -15.32 8.22 -33.16
CA ALA A 29 -13.99 8.66 -32.72
C ALA A 29 -14.03 10.00 -31.96
N MET A 30 -14.88 10.94 -32.36
CA MET A 30 -15.10 12.21 -31.64
C MET A 30 -15.79 12.01 -30.28
N GLN A 31 -16.59 10.96 -30.12
CA GLN A 31 -17.25 10.63 -28.85
C GLN A 31 -16.23 10.15 -27.80
N PHE A 32 -15.20 9.41 -28.20
CA PHE A 32 -14.11 8.96 -27.31
C PHE A 32 -13.17 10.12 -26.90
N ALA A 33 -12.89 11.06 -27.80
CA ALA A 33 -12.03 12.22 -27.51
C ALA A 33 -12.68 13.28 -26.58
N ARG A 34 -13.98 13.15 -26.29
CA ARG A 34 -14.73 14.04 -25.39
C ARG A 34 -14.98 13.46 -24.00
N GLN A 35 -14.48 12.25 -23.70
CA GLN A 35 -14.62 11.73 -22.34
C GLN A 35 -13.73 12.54 -21.40
N PRO A 36 -14.28 13.12 -20.30
CA PRO A 36 -13.46 13.75 -19.29
C PRO A 36 -12.48 12.70 -18.76
N LEU A 37 -11.23 13.13 -18.50
CA LEU A 37 -10.22 12.24 -17.91
C LEU A 37 -10.83 11.52 -16.70
N PRO A 38 -10.57 10.21 -16.53
CA PRO A 38 -11.09 9.48 -15.39
C PRO A 38 -10.69 10.21 -14.12
N ARG A 39 -11.68 10.51 -13.27
CA ARG A 39 -11.41 11.15 -11.98
C ARG A 39 -10.51 10.20 -11.17
N PRO A 40 -9.47 10.71 -10.51
CA PRO A 40 -8.67 9.88 -9.62
C PRO A 40 -9.57 9.22 -8.56
N PRO A 41 -9.27 7.98 -8.15
CA PRO A 41 -9.98 7.35 -7.04
C PRO A 41 -9.92 8.24 -5.80
N THR A 42 -11.06 8.35 -5.12
CA THR A 42 -11.18 9.06 -3.83
C THR A 42 -11.27 8.09 -2.65
N HIS A 43 -11.28 6.78 -2.95
CA HIS A 43 -11.32 5.71 -1.97
C HIS A 43 -10.51 4.51 -2.48
N TYR A 44 -9.93 3.76 -1.55
CA TYR A 44 -9.28 2.48 -1.78
C TYR A 44 -9.67 1.55 -0.63
N ASP A 45 -10.03 0.30 -0.94
CA ASP A 45 -10.30 -0.72 0.07
C ASP A 45 -8.97 -1.39 0.48
N ILE A 46 -8.00 -0.57 0.91
CA ILE A 46 -6.72 -1.01 1.44
C ILE A 46 -6.69 -0.71 2.93
N VAL A 47 -6.25 -1.69 3.72
CA VAL A 47 -6.01 -1.51 5.15
C VAL A 47 -4.56 -1.79 5.49
N ILE A 48 -4.09 -1.16 6.57
CA ILE A 48 -2.93 -1.66 7.32
C ILE A 48 -3.46 -2.88 8.10
N ASN A 49 -2.98 -4.07 7.71
CA ASN A 49 -3.52 -5.35 8.14
C ASN A 49 -2.85 -5.88 9.41
N GLU A 50 -1.53 -5.79 9.47
CA GLU A 50 -0.72 -6.25 10.59
C GLU A 50 0.53 -5.37 10.70
N ILE A 51 0.96 -5.07 11.92
CA ILE A 51 2.25 -4.43 12.21
C ILE A 51 3.00 -5.22 13.28
N MET A 52 4.31 -5.23 13.19
CA MET A 52 5.20 -5.63 14.29
C MET A 52 6.40 -4.68 14.27
N PRO A 53 6.47 -3.69 15.16
CA PRO A 53 7.63 -2.79 15.21
C PRO A 53 8.92 -3.52 15.58
N PHE A 54 8.86 -4.49 16.51
CA PHE A 54 10.05 -5.17 17.03
C PHE A 54 10.03 -6.68 16.80
N ASN A 55 10.64 -7.10 15.71
CA ASN A 55 10.87 -8.50 15.37
C ASN A 55 12.23 -8.94 15.89
N LYS A 56 12.23 -9.66 17.02
CA LYS A 56 13.43 -10.17 17.69
C LYS A 56 13.59 -11.65 17.39
N GLY A 57 14.18 -11.94 16.24
CA GLY A 57 14.56 -13.30 15.88
C GLY A 57 13.42 -14.19 15.36
N LEU A 58 12.23 -13.64 15.12
CA LEU A 58 11.05 -14.45 14.78
C LEU A 58 10.96 -14.76 13.29
N ILE A 59 11.02 -13.73 12.43
CA ILE A 59 10.96 -13.88 10.97
C ILE A 59 12.13 -13.15 10.30
N GLN A 60 12.76 -13.77 9.32
CA GLN A 60 13.87 -13.16 8.59
C GLN A 60 13.39 -12.49 7.30
N ALA A 61 13.94 -11.31 7.02
CA ALA A 61 13.84 -10.70 5.69
C ALA A 61 14.77 -11.42 4.69
N ASP A 62 14.71 -11.01 3.43
CA ASP A 62 15.47 -11.59 2.32
C ASP A 62 17.00 -11.55 2.51
N ASP A 63 17.51 -10.60 3.29
CA ASP A 63 18.94 -10.48 3.59
C ASP A 63 19.35 -11.07 4.95
N GLY A 64 18.47 -11.87 5.56
CA GLY A 64 18.72 -12.55 6.83
C GLY A 64 18.59 -11.67 8.08
N GLY A 65 18.32 -10.37 7.91
CA GLY A 65 18.05 -9.46 9.02
C GLY A 65 16.66 -9.66 9.62
N PHE A 66 16.50 -9.17 10.85
CA PHE A 66 15.23 -9.15 11.57
C PHE A 66 14.80 -7.70 11.73
N PHE A 67 13.74 -7.31 11.03
CA PHE A 67 13.23 -5.95 11.02
C PHE A 67 11.76 -5.95 11.42
N GLY A 68 11.32 -4.81 11.96
CA GLY A 68 9.89 -4.54 12.04
C GLY A 68 9.25 -4.56 10.66
N PHE A 69 7.93 -4.74 10.62
CA PHE A 69 7.18 -4.72 9.38
C PHE A 69 5.82 -4.05 9.52
N ILE A 70 5.32 -3.62 8.38
CA ILE A 70 3.95 -3.17 8.14
C ILE A 70 3.40 -4.01 6.99
N GLU A 71 2.24 -4.61 7.18
CA GLU A 71 1.54 -5.35 6.14
C GLU A 71 0.32 -4.58 5.65
N LEU A 72 0.17 -4.52 4.33
CA LEU A 72 -1.03 -4.00 3.68
C LEU A 72 -1.87 -5.14 3.13
N TYR A 73 -3.19 -5.01 3.24
CA TYR A 73 -4.16 -5.92 2.64
C TYR A 73 -5.12 -5.14 1.74
N ASN A 74 -5.43 -5.68 0.57
CA ASN A 74 -6.44 -5.17 -0.33
C ASN A 74 -7.71 -6.01 -0.21
N ASP A 75 -8.76 -5.41 0.35
CA ASP A 75 -10.06 -6.03 0.55
C ASP A 75 -11.00 -5.87 -0.67
N SER A 76 -10.54 -5.22 -1.74
CA SER A 76 -11.29 -5.12 -2.99
C SER A 76 -11.07 -6.31 -3.93
N GLU A 77 -11.98 -6.43 -4.88
CA GLU A 77 -11.93 -7.39 -6.00
C GLU A 77 -10.99 -6.95 -7.14
N THR A 78 -10.33 -5.79 -7.01
CA THR A 78 -9.50 -5.21 -8.08
C THR A 78 -8.06 -4.95 -7.62
N PRO A 79 -7.05 -5.19 -8.46
CA PRO A 79 -5.68 -4.90 -8.08
C PRO A 79 -5.45 -3.38 -7.95
N VAL A 80 -4.64 -2.98 -6.97
CA VAL A 80 -4.26 -1.58 -6.75
C VAL A 80 -2.77 -1.40 -7.02
N ASN A 81 -2.42 -0.45 -7.89
CA ASN A 81 -1.03 -0.03 -8.07
C ASN A 81 -0.67 1.00 -6.99
N LEU A 82 0.29 0.64 -6.13
CA LEU A 82 0.72 1.46 -4.99
C LEU A 82 1.73 2.56 -5.38
N LYS A 83 2.10 2.68 -6.65
CA LYS A 83 3.07 3.70 -7.10
C LYS A 83 2.70 5.10 -6.61
N GLY A 84 3.61 5.71 -5.85
CA GLY A 84 3.44 7.06 -5.32
C GLY A 84 2.59 7.18 -4.06
N PHE A 85 2.06 6.08 -3.51
CA PHE A 85 1.46 6.09 -2.17
C PHE A 85 2.54 6.44 -1.14
N GLY A 86 2.15 7.17 -0.10
CA GLY A 86 3.02 7.49 1.03
C GLY A 86 2.74 6.56 2.21
N LEU A 87 3.80 5.99 2.79
CA LEU A 87 3.77 5.26 4.06
C LEU A 87 4.54 6.04 5.11
N SER A 88 3.99 6.17 6.31
CA SER A 88 4.67 6.84 7.42
C SER A 88 4.21 6.34 8.77
N ASP A 89 5.07 6.54 9.76
CA ASP A 89 4.83 6.47 11.20
C ASP A 89 4.52 7.86 11.83
N ASP A 90 4.28 8.88 11.01
CA ASP A 90 4.03 10.26 11.43
C ASP A 90 2.93 10.85 10.53
N ALA A 91 1.74 11.06 11.10
CA ALA A 91 0.59 11.60 10.37
C ALA A 91 0.83 13.01 9.81
N GLN A 92 1.79 13.77 10.37
CA GLN A 92 2.17 15.09 9.85
C GLN A 92 3.11 15.02 8.65
N LYS A 93 3.74 13.85 8.42
CA LYS A 93 4.66 13.59 7.30
C LYS A 93 4.22 12.35 6.50
N PRO A 94 3.02 12.34 5.90
CA PRO A 94 2.39 11.13 5.34
C PRO A 94 3.11 10.46 4.16
N PHE A 95 4.23 11.02 3.68
CA PHE A 95 5.04 10.51 2.57
C PHE A 95 6.50 10.29 3.00
N ARG A 96 6.73 9.82 4.24
CA ARG A 96 8.09 9.52 4.74
C ARG A 96 8.79 8.50 3.85
N TRP A 97 8.07 7.45 3.45
CA TRP A 97 8.47 6.55 2.38
C TRP A 97 7.43 6.59 1.25
N VAL A 98 7.88 6.57 0.00
CA VAL A 98 7.00 6.58 -1.17
C VAL A 98 7.16 5.28 -1.91
N PHE A 99 6.05 4.57 -2.12
CA PHE A 99 6.06 3.28 -2.77
C PHE A 99 6.60 3.37 -4.21
N PRO A 100 7.50 2.44 -4.60
CA PRO A 100 7.78 2.18 -6.00
C PRO A 100 6.56 1.56 -6.69
N GLU A 101 6.71 1.16 -7.94
CA GLU A 101 5.64 0.45 -8.63
C GLU A 101 5.48 -0.97 -8.08
N MET A 102 4.44 -1.17 -7.27
CA MET A 102 4.06 -2.46 -6.70
C MET A 102 2.57 -2.67 -6.91
N LEU A 103 2.18 -3.88 -7.31
CA LEU A 103 0.80 -4.24 -7.57
C LEU A 103 0.24 -5.06 -6.40
N LEU A 104 -0.66 -4.47 -5.63
CA LEU A 104 -1.38 -5.17 -4.57
C LEU A 104 -2.61 -5.87 -5.17
N ALA A 105 -2.51 -7.17 -5.40
CA ALA A 105 -3.57 -7.99 -5.99
C ALA A 105 -4.84 -8.03 -5.08
N PRO A 106 -6.03 -8.38 -5.63
CA PRO A 106 -7.24 -8.59 -4.84
C PRO A 106 -7.00 -9.62 -3.72
N HIS A 107 -7.57 -9.36 -2.55
CA HIS A 107 -7.50 -10.24 -1.37
C HIS A 107 -6.08 -10.75 -1.06
N SER A 108 -5.08 -9.92 -1.31
CA SER A 108 -3.66 -10.25 -1.17
C SER A 108 -2.95 -9.25 -0.27
N HIS A 109 -1.75 -9.65 0.16
CA HIS A 109 -0.92 -8.91 1.10
C HIS A 109 0.38 -8.42 0.44
N ILE A 110 0.90 -7.29 0.92
CA ILE A 110 2.29 -6.86 0.71
C ILE A 110 2.91 -6.59 2.07
N THR A 111 4.12 -7.12 2.29
CA THR A 111 4.91 -6.89 3.51
C THR A 111 5.98 -5.84 3.27
N ILE A 112 5.98 -4.79 4.08
CA ILE A 112 6.96 -3.72 4.04
C ILE A 112 7.82 -3.83 5.30
N TRP A 113 9.07 -4.24 5.13
CA TRP A 113 10.06 -4.25 6.19
C TRP A 113 10.51 -2.82 6.48
N THR A 114 10.42 -2.39 7.73
CA THR A 114 10.86 -1.07 8.17
C THR A 114 12.32 -1.16 8.61
N SER A 115 13.24 -1.24 7.65
CA SER A 115 14.66 -1.55 7.87
C SER A 115 15.63 -0.39 7.59
N GLY A 116 15.12 0.74 7.08
CA GLY A 116 15.95 1.86 6.66
C GLY A 116 16.67 1.69 5.31
N LYS A 117 16.41 0.62 4.54
CA LYS A 117 17.21 0.28 3.33
C LYS A 117 16.69 0.81 2.00
N ASP A 118 15.41 1.17 1.90
CA ASP A 118 14.77 1.72 0.70
C ASP A 118 14.97 0.90 -0.60
N ARG A 119 14.43 -0.32 -0.64
CA ARG A 119 14.53 -1.18 -1.83
C ARG A 119 13.37 -2.14 -1.96
N GLN A 120 12.92 -2.39 -3.18
CA GLN A 120 12.00 -3.49 -3.45
C GLN A 120 12.75 -4.83 -3.41
N ILE A 121 12.14 -5.86 -2.83
CA ILE A 121 12.68 -7.22 -2.79
C ILE A 121 12.08 -8.02 -3.95
N ASP A 122 10.75 -8.09 -3.98
CA ASP A 122 9.97 -8.79 -5.00
C ASP A 122 8.59 -8.12 -5.18
N GLU A 123 7.64 -8.82 -5.82
CA GLU A 123 6.29 -8.28 -6.04
C GLU A 123 5.45 -8.17 -4.75
N LYS A 124 5.83 -8.88 -3.69
CA LYS A 124 5.06 -8.96 -2.43
C LYS A 124 5.77 -8.33 -1.24
N SER A 125 7.00 -7.86 -1.42
CA SER A 125 7.78 -7.31 -0.31
C SER A 125 8.79 -6.24 -0.71
N ALA A 126 9.03 -5.33 0.23
CA ALA A 126 9.98 -4.24 0.09
C ALA A 126 10.56 -3.83 1.46
N HIS A 127 11.68 -3.14 1.44
CA HIS A 127 12.25 -2.42 2.57
C HIS A 127 11.94 -0.92 2.44
N ALA A 128 11.30 -0.34 3.47
CA ALA A 128 11.12 1.10 3.60
C ALA A 128 12.44 1.79 4.02
N ASN A 129 12.47 3.12 3.86
CA ASN A 129 13.60 3.98 4.25
C ASN A 129 13.57 4.41 5.73
N PHE A 130 12.72 3.78 6.55
CA PHE A 130 12.60 4.06 7.98
C PHE A 130 12.38 2.78 8.78
N GLU A 131 12.54 2.91 10.10
CA GLU A 131 12.27 1.86 11.09
C GLU A 131 11.04 2.27 11.91
N LEU A 132 10.09 1.35 12.10
CA LEU A 132 8.95 1.51 12.99
C LEU A 132 9.37 1.16 14.42
N ASN A 133 9.07 2.02 15.38
CA ASN A 133 9.52 1.91 16.76
C ASN A 133 8.41 1.42 17.68
N ALA A 134 8.81 0.87 18.83
CA ALA A 134 7.88 0.39 19.85
C ALA A 134 6.98 1.49 20.44
N ASP A 135 7.49 2.73 20.52
CA ASP A 135 6.81 3.89 21.10
C ASP A 135 6.11 4.77 20.05
N ASP A 136 6.18 4.40 18.77
CA ASP A 136 5.34 5.02 17.77
C ASP A 136 3.86 4.72 18.08
N ASN A 137 2.96 5.54 17.54
CA ASN A 137 1.53 5.44 17.87
C ASN A 137 0.62 5.39 16.65
N VAL A 138 1.20 5.47 15.45
CA VAL A 138 0.45 5.49 14.20
C VAL A 138 1.27 4.90 13.07
N VAL A 139 0.61 4.17 12.18
CA VAL A 139 1.04 3.98 10.80
C VAL A 139 -0.04 4.57 9.91
N VAL A 140 0.36 5.33 8.88
CA VAL A 140 -0.54 5.93 7.89
C VAL A 140 -0.12 5.53 6.49
N LEU A 141 -1.11 5.17 5.67
CA LEU A 141 -0.98 5.01 4.23
C LEU A 141 -1.81 6.10 3.54
N THR A 142 -1.19 6.90 2.68
CA THR A 142 -1.84 8.03 2.00
C THR A 142 -1.74 7.89 0.48
N SER A 143 -2.83 8.12 -0.23
CA SER A 143 -2.84 8.07 -1.70
C SER A 143 -2.02 9.22 -2.30
N PRO A 144 -1.47 9.08 -3.54
CA PRO A 144 -0.65 10.11 -4.18
C PRO A 144 -1.39 11.45 -4.33
N THR A 145 -2.71 11.41 -4.48
CA THR A 145 -3.58 12.58 -4.61
C THR A 145 -3.94 13.22 -3.27
N ARG A 146 -3.63 12.57 -2.14
CA ARG A 146 -4.04 12.93 -0.78
C ARG A 146 -5.56 12.93 -0.56
N ALA A 147 -6.33 12.45 -1.52
CA ALA A 147 -7.78 12.36 -1.41
C ALA A 147 -8.24 11.22 -0.50
N TRP A 148 -7.36 10.26 -0.20
CA TRP A 148 -7.62 9.10 0.63
C TRP A 148 -6.42 8.78 1.52
N HIS A 149 -6.69 8.33 2.74
CA HIS A 149 -5.71 7.73 3.62
C HIS A 149 -6.40 6.72 4.55
N THR A 150 -5.62 5.79 5.09
CA THR A 150 -6.00 4.92 6.20
C THR A 150 -4.91 4.98 7.27
N ALA A 151 -5.28 4.75 8.52
CA ALA A 151 -4.36 4.75 9.64
C ALA A 151 -4.64 3.60 10.59
N LEU A 152 -3.58 3.06 11.18
CA LEU A 152 -3.64 2.15 12.30
C LEU A 152 -3.00 2.84 13.50
N LEU A 153 -3.79 3.06 14.55
CA LEU A 153 -3.29 3.56 15.82
C LEU A 153 -2.93 2.38 16.72
N PHE A 154 -1.85 2.51 17.47
CA PHE A 154 -1.40 1.50 18.41
C PHE A 154 -0.73 2.15 19.62
N GLU A 155 -0.63 1.37 20.70
CA GLU A 155 0.09 1.76 21.91
C GLU A 155 1.50 1.14 21.91
N HIS A 156 2.23 1.25 23.02
CA HIS A 156 3.55 0.66 23.14
C HIS A 156 3.57 -0.84 22.79
N MET A 157 4.47 -1.22 21.88
CA MET A 157 4.59 -2.59 21.35
C MET A 157 5.83 -3.30 21.89
N TYR A 158 5.70 -4.60 22.16
CA TYR A 158 6.75 -5.42 22.75
C TYR A 158 7.35 -6.38 21.74
N ASP A 159 8.52 -6.93 22.07
CA ASP A 159 9.24 -7.91 21.27
C ASP A 159 8.32 -9.05 20.80
N ASN A 160 8.31 -9.28 19.49
CA ASN A 160 7.58 -10.36 18.83
C ASN A 160 6.06 -10.35 19.07
N ILE A 161 5.48 -9.22 19.47
CA ILE A 161 4.04 -9.01 19.47
C ILE A 161 3.66 -8.25 18.21
N SER A 162 2.75 -8.80 17.41
CA SER A 162 2.11 -8.05 16.32
C SER A 162 0.74 -7.52 16.76
N TYR A 163 0.29 -6.51 16.04
CA TYR A 163 -1.05 -5.94 16.15
C TYR A 163 -1.70 -5.93 14.78
N GLY A 164 -2.84 -6.61 14.63
CA GLY A 164 -3.43 -6.81 13.31
C GLY A 164 -4.89 -7.23 13.32
N ARG A 165 -5.48 -7.25 12.13
CA ARG A 165 -6.91 -7.47 11.88
C ARG A 165 -7.24 -8.96 11.84
N LEU A 166 -8.32 -9.39 12.48
CA LEU A 166 -8.79 -10.78 12.38
C LEU A 166 -10.33 -10.82 12.28
N PRO A 167 -10.89 -11.23 11.11
CA PRO A 167 -10.19 -11.61 9.87
C PRO A 167 -9.47 -10.43 9.19
N ASP A 168 -8.59 -10.72 8.22
CA ASP A 168 -7.95 -9.70 7.38
C ASP A 168 -8.99 -8.73 6.81
N GLY A 169 -8.62 -7.46 6.66
CA GLY A 169 -9.55 -6.43 6.17
C GLY A 169 -10.58 -5.93 7.19
N SER A 170 -10.92 -6.70 8.22
CA SER A 170 -11.98 -6.34 9.18
C SER A 170 -11.59 -5.21 10.13
N ASP A 171 -12.58 -4.57 10.75
CA ASP A 171 -12.37 -3.54 11.79
C ASP A 171 -11.89 -4.08 13.14
N ALA A 172 -11.87 -5.40 13.32
CA ALA A 172 -11.50 -6.02 14.59
C ALA A 172 -9.98 -6.21 14.68
N LEU A 173 -9.35 -5.52 15.63
CA LEU A 173 -7.90 -5.56 15.86
C LEU A 173 -7.55 -6.33 17.13
N TYR A 174 -6.49 -7.10 17.06
CA TYR A 174 -6.00 -7.94 18.16
C TYR A 174 -4.47 -7.91 18.23
N TRP A 175 -3.95 -8.21 19.42
CA TRP A 175 -2.54 -8.51 19.61
C TRP A 175 -2.29 -10.01 19.43
N PHE A 176 -1.18 -10.37 18.81
CA PHE A 176 -0.76 -11.74 18.61
C PHE A 176 0.63 -12.00 19.19
N ASP A 177 0.84 -13.21 19.71
CA ASP A 177 2.19 -13.70 20.05
C ASP A 177 2.81 -14.29 18.78
N GLY A 178 3.75 -13.55 18.18
CA GLY A 178 4.24 -13.74 16.82
C GLY A 178 3.41 -12.99 15.78
N CYS A 179 3.60 -13.32 14.50
CA CYS A 179 2.94 -12.65 13.37
C CYS A 179 2.63 -13.59 12.20
N THR A 180 1.96 -13.05 11.17
CA THR A 180 1.56 -13.74 9.95
C THR A 180 1.99 -13.03 8.66
N ALA A 181 3.03 -12.20 8.74
CA ALA A 181 3.62 -11.45 7.62
C ALA A 181 3.63 -12.21 6.28
N GLY A 182 3.03 -11.60 5.27
CA GLY A 182 2.89 -12.08 3.90
C GLY A 182 1.67 -12.98 3.69
N GLY A 183 0.86 -13.22 4.72
CA GLY A 183 -0.24 -14.17 4.69
C GLY A 183 -1.41 -13.77 5.58
N ARG A 184 -2.45 -14.60 5.57
CA ARG A 184 -3.67 -14.36 6.34
C ARG A 184 -3.41 -14.41 7.84
N ASN A 185 -3.93 -13.42 8.56
CA ASN A 185 -4.00 -13.46 10.01
C ASN A 185 -4.89 -14.63 10.45
N ASN A 186 -4.28 -15.58 11.17
CA ASN A 186 -4.93 -16.81 11.64
C ASN A 186 -4.47 -17.24 13.04
N LYS A 187 -3.68 -16.39 13.72
CA LYS A 187 -3.24 -16.64 15.08
C LYS A 187 -4.36 -16.37 16.07
N GLU A 188 -4.34 -17.14 17.15
CA GLU A 188 -5.22 -16.91 18.29
C GLU A 188 -4.89 -15.55 18.94
N PRO A 189 -5.87 -14.64 19.09
CA PRO A 189 -5.68 -13.39 19.81
C PRO A 189 -5.15 -13.59 21.24
N LEU A 190 -4.22 -12.74 21.65
CA LEU A 190 -3.82 -12.64 23.05
C LEU A 190 -5.00 -12.18 23.89
N LYS A 191 -5.29 -12.93 24.96
CA LYS A 191 -6.25 -12.47 25.98
C LYS A 191 -5.64 -11.30 26.73
N GLU A 192 -6.46 -10.36 27.17
CA GLU A 192 -6.04 -9.16 27.91
C GLU A 192 -5.12 -9.48 29.12
N ALA A 193 -5.39 -10.59 29.83
CA ALA A 193 -4.55 -11.04 30.93
C ALA A 193 -3.16 -11.55 30.50
N GLN A 194 -3.05 -12.16 29.31
CA GLN A 194 -1.79 -12.62 28.74
C GLN A 194 -0.99 -11.44 28.20
N HIS A 195 -1.67 -10.49 27.56
CA HIS A 195 -1.09 -9.23 27.14
C HIS A 195 -0.46 -8.51 28.34
N ARG A 196 -1.22 -8.24 29.40
CA ARG A 196 -0.70 -7.58 30.63
C ARG A 196 0.51 -8.28 31.27
N ARG A 197 0.59 -9.62 31.22
CA ARG A 197 1.73 -10.38 31.76
C ARG A 197 2.98 -10.37 30.89
N ARG A 198 2.83 -10.14 29.59
CA ARG A 198 3.95 -9.92 28.66
C ARG A 198 4.44 -8.47 28.75
N LEU A 199 3.55 -7.55 29.17
CA LEU A 199 3.78 -6.12 29.21
C LEU A 199 4.35 -5.59 30.55
N GLY A 200 4.21 -6.34 31.65
CA GLY A 200 4.69 -5.96 32.99
C GLY A 200 5.70 -6.95 33.54
#